data_AF-A0A7V3ACD3-F1
#
_entry.id   AF-A0A7V3ACD3-F1
#
_cell.length_a   1.000
_cell.length_b   1.000
_cell.length_c   1.000
_cell.angle_alpha   90.00
_cell.angle_beta   90.00
_cell.angle_gamma   90.00
#
_symmetry.space_group_name_H-M   'P 1'
#
loop_
_entity.id
_entity.type
_entity.pdbx_description
1 polymer ?
#
loop_
_entity_poly.entity_id
_entity_poly.type
_entity_poly.pdbx_seq_one_letter_code
_entity_poly.pdbx_strand_id
1 'polypeptide(L)'
;WRSKIAGAYALGRKRVVLSDALLAVLDPQELQAVLAHELRHLTQQGRAARLFVWGALLGIGSPTLVWIASRGLADGPRYGLTGACVVMSLVVLFRSMVRLKRRQEDEADEAAVAFVGAAPLITAIAKVAAAGAAKLAF
;
A
#
# COMPACT_ATOMS: atom_id res chain seq x y z
N TRP A 1 -9.33 11.74 22.70
CA TRP A 1 -8.34 10.64 22.78
C TRP A 1 -6.96 11.30 22.63
N ARG A 2 -6.21 11.51 23.71
CA ARG A 2 -4.89 12.19 23.67
C ARG A 2 -3.81 11.11 23.48
N SER A 3 -3.38 10.92 22.24
CA SER A 3 -2.26 10.04 21.90
C SER A 3 -0.94 10.76 22.18
N LYS A 4 -0.03 10.15 22.97
CA LYS A 4 1.36 10.62 23.10
C LYS A 4 2.23 10.30 21.89
N ILE A 5 1.71 9.50 20.96
CA ILE A 5 2.40 9.09 19.73
C ILE A 5 1.96 10.05 18.62
N ALA A 6 2.93 10.71 17.99
CA ALA A 6 2.69 11.50 16.79
C ALA A 6 2.34 10.57 15.62
N GLY A 7 1.23 10.82 14.95
CA GLY A 7 0.81 10.04 13.77
C GLY A 7 -0.39 10.66 13.06
N ALA A 8 -0.45 10.42 11.76
CA ALA A 8 -1.60 10.68 10.91
C ALA A 8 -2.17 9.33 10.44
N TYR A 9 -3.49 9.16 10.54
CA TYR A 9 -4.13 7.91 10.15
C TYR A 9 -5.40 8.18 9.35
N ALA A 10 -5.49 7.56 8.19
CA ALA A 10 -6.74 7.40 7.46
C ALA A 10 -7.74 6.53 8.26
N LEU A 11 -8.82 7.12 8.76
CA LEU A 11 -9.95 6.40 9.37
C LEU A 11 -11.05 6.15 8.32
N GLY A 12 -10.99 4.99 7.68
CA GLY A 12 -11.91 4.63 6.59
C GLY A 12 -11.60 5.38 5.28
N ARG A 13 -12.60 5.53 4.42
CA ARG A 13 -12.42 6.05 3.04
C ARG A 13 -12.36 7.58 2.91
N LYS A 14 -12.69 8.35 3.95
CA LYS A 14 -12.93 9.81 3.85
C LYS A 14 -12.43 10.66 5.02
N ARG A 15 -11.79 10.08 6.04
CA ARG A 15 -11.39 10.83 7.24
C ARG A 15 -9.91 10.60 7.50
N VAL A 16 -9.19 11.68 7.81
CA VAL A 16 -7.82 11.63 8.32
C VAL A 16 -7.88 12.09 9.77
N VAL A 17 -7.30 11.31 10.68
CA VAL A 17 -7.17 11.64 12.10
C VAL A 17 -5.71 12.01 12.33
N LEU A 18 -5.51 13.22 12.82
CA LEU A 18 -4.20 13.75 13.21
C LEU A 18 -4.10 13.71 14.73
N SER A 19 -2.99 13.22 15.26
CA SER A 19 -2.73 13.28 16.71
C SER A 19 -2.33 14.70 17.14
N ASP A 20 -2.75 15.12 18.34
CA ASP A 20 -2.34 16.41 18.94
C ASP A 20 -0.80 16.56 19.02
N ALA A 21 -0.08 15.46 19.26
CA ALA A 21 1.38 15.44 19.29
C ALA A 21 2.02 15.77 17.93
N LEU A 22 1.37 15.40 16.82
CA LEU A 22 1.82 15.73 15.48
C LEU A 22 1.54 17.20 15.14
N LEU A 23 0.38 17.71 15.53
CA LEU A 23 0.03 19.13 15.40
C LEU A 23 0.93 20.06 16.23
N ALA A 24 1.47 19.57 17.35
CA ALA A 24 2.36 20.36 18.20
C ALA A 24 3.78 20.52 17.65
N VAL A 25 4.22 19.65 16.74
CA VAL A 25 5.60 19.63 16.22
C VAL A 25 5.69 20.16 14.79
N LEU A 26 4.62 20.05 14.00
CA LEU A 26 4.60 20.46 12.60
C LEU A 26 4.22 21.93 12.41
N ASP A 27 4.93 22.60 11.52
CA ASP A 27 4.57 23.92 11.01
C ASP A 27 3.40 23.84 10.01
N PRO A 28 2.71 24.94 9.70
CA PRO A 28 1.54 24.92 8.79
C PRO A 28 1.84 24.34 7.40
N GLN A 29 3.02 24.61 6.85
CA GLN A 29 3.44 24.06 5.54
C GLN A 29 3.76 22.56 5.63
N GLU A 30 4.38 22.12 6.72
CA GLU A 30 4.69 20.71 6.95
C GLU A 30 3.42 19.89 7.17
N LEU A 31 2.45 20.46 7.90
CA LEU A 31 1.14 19.87 8.09
C LEU A 31 0.39 19.73 6.75
N GLN A 32 0.45 20.74 5.90
CA GLN A 32 -0.14 20.69 4.56
C GLN A 32 0.51 19.61 3.69
N ALA A 33 1.84 19.45 3.77
CA ALA A 33 2.56 18.41 3.04
C ALA A 33 2.14 17.00 3.48
N VAL A 34 2.09 16.75 4.79
CA VAL A 34 1.63 15.46 5.35
C VAL A 34 0.17 15.20 4.98
N LEU A 35 -0.69 16.22 5.05
CA LEU A 35 -2.10 16.07 4.70
C LEU A 35 -2.29 15.78 3.20
N ALA A 36 -1.52 16.43 2.33
CA ALA A 36 -1.56 16.19 0.89
C ALA A 36 -1.13 14.75 0.55
N HIS A 37 -0.07 14.25 1.20
CA HIS A 37 0.37 12.85 1.09
C HIS A 37 -0.75 11.89 1.53
N GLU A 38 -1.29 12.07 2.76
CA GLU A 38 -2.32 11.19 3.32
C GLU A 38 -3.63 11.20 2.51
N LEU A 39 -4.04 12.37 2.01
CA LEU A 39 -5.21 12.49 1.12
C LEU A 39 -4.99 11.75 -0.20
N ARG A 40 -3.80 11.87 -0.80
CA ARG A 40 -3.49 11.15 -2.03
C ARG A 40 -3.48 9.64 -1.80
N HIS A 41 -2.82 9.18 -0.74
CA HIS A 41 -2.79 7.76 -0.37
C HIS A 41 -4.20 7.21 -0.13
N LEU A 42 -5.09 7.97 0.54
CA LEU A 42 -6.51 7.64 0.71
C LEU A 42 -7.25 7.42 -0.62
N THR A 43 -7.05 8.29 -1.61
CA THR A 43 -7.71 8.15 -2.91
C THR A 43 -7.26 6.90 -3.67
N GLN A 44 -6.04 6.42 -3.41
CA GLN A 44 -5.46 5.27 -4.09
C GLN A 44 -5.83 3.92 -3.47
N GLN A 45 -6.35 3.89 -2.23
CA GLN A 45 -6.76 2.64 -1.57
C GLN A 45 -7.75 1.80 -2.41
N GLY A 46 -8.56 2.44 -3.26
CA GLY A 46 -9.46 1.74 -4.18
C GLY A 46 -8.75 0.90 -5.27
N ARG A 47 -7.52 1.25 -5.67
CA ARG A 47 -6.76 0.53 -6.70
C ARG A 47 -6.26 -0.83 -6.20
N ALA A 48 -5.92 -0.93 -4.92
CA ALA A 48 -5.49 -2.18 -4.29
C ALA A 48 -6.60 -3.25 -4.29
N ALA A 49 -7.85 -2.85 -4.03
CA ALA A 49 -8.98 -3.76 -4.09
C ALA A 49 -9.16 -4.39 -5.48
N ARG A 50 -9.00 -3.59 -6.55
CA ARG A 50 -9.13 -4.07 -7.93
C ARG A 50 -8.04 -5.08 -8.29
N LEU A 51 -6.79 -4.79 -7.90
CA LEU A 51 -5.66 -5.70 -8.12
C LEU A 51 -5.80 -7.00 -7.34
N PHE A 52 -6.36 -6.95 -6.12
CA PHE A 52 -6.65 -8.15 -5.35
C PHE A 52 -7.70 -9.03 -6.04
N VAL A 53 -8.78 -8.44 -6.56
CA VAL A 53 -9.82 -9.17 -7.30
C VAL A 53 -9.25 -9.85 -8.54
N TRP A 54 -8.50 -9.11 -9.38
CA TRP A 54 -7.86 -9.70 -10.56
C TRP A 54 -6.82 -10.76 -10.19
N GLY A 55 -6.05 -10.51 -9.13
CA GLY A 55 -5.07 -11.44 -8.59
C GLY A 55 -5.70 -12.75 -8.11
N ALA A 56 -6.82 -12.68 -7.39
CA ALA A 56 -7.57 -13.84 -6.94
C ALA A 56 -8.16 -14.63 -8.12
N LEU A 57 -8.73 -13.93 -9.11
CA LEU A 57 -9.24 -14.53 -10.35
C LEU A 57 -8.14 -15.29 -11.10
N LEU A 58 -6.96 -14.70 -11.27
CA LEU A 58 -5.84 -15.35 -11.93
C LEU A 58 -5.23 -16.47 -11.10
N GLY A 59 -5.17 -16.30 -9.77
CA GLY A 59 -4.64 -17.28 -8.84
C GLY A 59 -5.48 -18.55 -8.71
N ILE A 60 -6.79 -18.46 -8.90
CA ILE A 60 -7.71 -19.61 -8.90
C ILE A 60 -7.95 -20.12 -10.33
N GLY A 61 -8.07 -19.21 -11.30
CA GLY A 61 -8.37 -19.54 -12.69
C GLY A 61 -7.23 -20.26 -13.42
N SER A 62 -5.97 -19.87 -13.17
CA SER A 62 -4.85 -20.50 -13.88
C SER A 62 -4.57 -21.94 -13.44
N PRO A 63 -4.57 -22.31 -12.14
CA PRO A 63 -4.35 -23.70 -11.75
C PRO A 63 -5.53 -24.60 -12.11
N THR A 64 -6.76 -24.08 -12.09
CA THR A 64 -7.94 -24.85 -12.49
C THR A 64 -7.92 -25.18 -13.99
N LEU A 65 -7.53 -24.22 -14.84
CA LEU A 65 -7.32 -24.48 -16.27
C LEU A 65 -6.22 -25.52 -16.50
N VAL A 66 -5.09 -25.41 -15.80
CA VAL A 66 -3.98 -26.37 -15.90
C VAL A 66 -4.42 -27.76 -15.45
N TRP A 67 -5.20 -27.86 -14.37
CA TRP A 67 -5.76 -29.12 -13.88
C TRP A 67 -6.71 -29.81 -14.87
N ILE A 68 -7.49 -29.03 -15.62
CA ILE A 68 -8.38 -29.52 -16.67
C ILE A 68 -7.57 -29.94 -17.90
N ALA A 69 -6.62 -29.13 -18.33
CA ALA A 69 -5.78 -29.39 -19.50
C ALA A 69 -4.86 -30.61 -19.32
N SER A 70 -4.47 -30.91 -18.06
CA SER A 70 -3.58 -32.02 -17.72
C SER A 70 -4.30 -33.34 -17.37
N ARG A 71 -5.61 -33.46 -17.63
CA ARG A 71 -6.40 -34.68 -17.33
C ARG A 71 -5.89 -35.96 -18.00
N GLY A 72 -5.15 -35.85 -19.10
CA GLY A 72 -4.54 -36.99 -19.81
C GLY A 72 -3.17 -37.42 -19.27
N LEU A 73 -2.62 -36.71 -18.28
CA LEU A 73 -1.33 -37.06 -17.67
C LEU A 73 -1.55 -38.00 -16.48
N ALA A 74 -0.51 -38.80 -16.18
CA ALA A 74 -0.43 -39.52 -14.92
C ALA A 74 -0.45 -38.56 -13.72
N ASP A 75 -0.89 -39.07 -12.58
CA ASP A 75 -1.12 -38.27 -11.36
C ASP A 75 0.10 -37.46 -10.93
N GLY A 76 1.30 -38.07 -10.88
CA GLY A 76 2.54 -37.37 -10.48
C GLY A 76 2.82 -36.09 -11.28
N PRO A 77 2.98 -36.18 -12.61
CA PRO A 77 3.16 -35.01 -13.49
C PRO A 77 2.01 -33.99 -13.41
N ARG A 78 0.77 -34.47 -13.27
CA ARG A 78 -0.43 -33.62 -13.18
C ARG A 78 -0.44 -32.76 -11.92
N TYR A 79 -0.19 -33.36 -10.76
CA TYR A 79 -0.07 -32.63 -9.50
C TYR A 79 1.14 -31.70 -9.49
N GLY A 80 2.28 -32.14 -10.04
CA GLY A 80 3.48 -31.33 -10.18
C GLY A 80 3.25 -30.05 -10.98
N LEU A 81 2.64 -30.17 -12.17
CA LEU A 81 2.35 -29.02 -13.04
C LEU A 81 1.35 -28.06 -12.40
N THR A 82 0.27 -28.60 -11.82
CA THR A 82 -0.75 -27.79 -11.16
C THR A 82 -0.18 -27.06 -9.95
N GLY A 83 0.62 -27.74 -9.12
CA GLY A 83 1.31 -27.16 -7.97
C GLY A 83 2.31 -26.05 -8.39
N ALA A 84 3.09 -26.28 -9.44
CA ALA A 84 3.99 -25.26 -9.98
C ALA A 84 3.23 -24.00 -10.44
N CYS A 85 2.08 -24.17 -11.09
CA CYS A 85 1.23 -23.05 -11.51
C CYS A 85 0.63 -22.28 -10.32
N VAL A 86 0.23 -22.98 -9.24
CA VAL A 86 -0.23 -22.32 -7.99
C VAL A 86 0.90 -21.47 -7.40
N VAL A 87 2.09 -22.04 -7.22
CA VAL A 87 3.24 -21.33 -6.65
C VAL A 87 3.59 -20.11 -7.49
N MET A 88 3.66 -20.26 -8.82
CA MET A 88 3.97 -19.15 -9.71
C MET A 88 2.91 -18.04 -9.64
N SER A 89 1.63 -18.40 -9.57
CA SER A 89 0.54 -17.43 -9.44
C SER A 89 0.63 -16.63 -8.14
N LEU A 90 0.95 -17.29 -7.03
CA LEU A 90 1.17 -16.63 -5.75
C LEU A 90 2.36 -15.69 -5.80
N VAL A 91 3.49 -16.12 -6.39
CA VAL A 91 4.68 -15.27 -6.56
C VAL A 91 4.35 -14.02 -7.37
N VAL A 92 3.64 -14.15 -8.48
CA VAL A 92 3.21 -13.01 -9.32
C VAL A 92 2.29 -12.08 -8.55
N LEU A 93 1.34 -12.63 -7.79
CA LEU A 93 0.41 -11.85 -6.96
C LEU A 93 1.16 -11.03 -5.91
N PHE A 94 2.00 -11.67 -5.08
CA PHE A 94 2.77 -10.99 -4.04
C PHE A 94 3.70 -9.92 -4.63
N ARG A 95 4.43 -10.22 -5.72
CA ARG A 95 5.31 -9.24 -6.38
C ARG A 95 4.52 -8.04 -6.89
N SER A 96 3.30 -8.26 -7.38
CA SER A 96 2.42 -7.20 -7.87
C SER A 96 1.87 -6.35 -6.73
N MET A 97 1.51 -6.95 -5.60
CA MET A 97 1.08 -6.20 -4.41
C MET A 97 2.19 -5.31 -3.85
N VAL A 98 3.42 -5.82 -3.76
CA VAL A 98 4.58 -5.02 -3.29
C VAL A 98 4.86 -3.85 -4.24
N ARG A 99 4.83 -4.08 -5.56
CA ARG A 99 5.00 -3.00 -6.55
C ARG A 99 3.89 -1.95 -6.47
N LEU A 100 2.65 -2.39 -6.28
CA LEU A 100 1.53 -1.46 -6.14
C LEU A 100 1.73 -0.56 -4.93
N LYS A 101 2.07 -1.13 -3.78
CA LYS A 101 2.32 -0.34 -2.57
C LYS A 101 3.39 0.72 -2.81
N ARG A 102 4.55 0.33 -3.34
CA ARG A 102 5.62 1.29 -3.66
C ARG A 102 5.14 2.43 -4.58
N ARG A 103 4.38 2.10 -5.63
CA ARG A 103 3.81 3.12 -6.52
C ARG A 103 2.81 4.05 -5.84
N GLN A 104 2.07 3.56 -4.85
CA GLN A 104 1.13 4.39 -4.10
C GLN A 104 1.86 5.44 -3.28
N GLU A 105 2.96 5.04 -2.64
CA GLU A 105 3.84 5.94 -1.89
C GLU A 105 4.53 6.95 -2.80
N ASP A 106 5.14 6.49 -3.90
CA ASP A 106 5.78 7.36 -4.88
C ASP A 106 4.79 8.43 -5.39
N GLU A 107 3.57 8.03 -5.76
CA GLU A 107 2.53 8.96 -6.20
C GLU A 107 2.02 9.89 -5.07
N ALA A 108 2.04 9.45 -3.81
CA ALA A 108 1.62 10.26 -2.67
C ALA A 108 2.67 11.33 -2.34
N ASP A 109 3.96 10.96 -2.41
CA ASP A 109 5.08 11.88 -2.27
C ASP A 109 5.12 12.91 -3.40
N GLU A 110 4.95 12.47 -4.65
CA GLU A 110 4.85 13.38 -5.80
C GLU A 110 3.71 14.39 -5.64
N ALA A 111 2.54 13.96 -5.14
CA ALA A 111 1.41 14.84 -4.91
C ALA A 111 1.67 15.86 -3.79
N ALA A 112 2.35 15.45 -2.71
CA ALA A 112 2.72 16.35 -1.62
C ALA A 112 3.77 17.38 -2.07
N VAL A 113 4.79 16.93 -2.82
CA VAL A 113 5.82 17.79 -3.42
C VAL A 113 5.20 18.78 -4.39
N ALA A 114 4.25 18.36 -5.22
CA ALA A 114 3.56 19.26 -6.15
C ALA A 114 2.71 20.32 -5.44
N PHE A 115 2.19 20.03 -4.22
CA PHE A 115 1.31 20.93 -3.48
C PHE A 115 2.07 21.96 -2.63
N VAL A 116 3.11 21.54 -1.90
CA VAL A 116 3.84 22.42 -0.94
C VAL A 116 5.35 22.49 -1.20
N GLY A 117 5.88 21.65 -2.10
CA GLY A 117 7.31 21.51 -2.33
C GLY A 117 7.94 20.38 -1.51
N ALA A 118 9.17 20.00 -1.89
CA ALA A 118 9.87 18.87 -1.27
C ALA A 118 10.46 19.18 0.12
N ALA A 119 10.92 20.42 0.35
CA ALA A 119 11.55 20.79 1.61
C ALA A 119 10.60 20.63 2.82
N PRO A 120 9.35 21.13 2.78
CA PRO A 120 8.40 20.95 3.89
C PRO A 120 8.04 19.50 4.17
N LEU A 121 8.02 18.64 3.15
CA LEU A 121 7.77 17.22 3.32
C LEU A 121 8.94 16.55 4.05
N ILE A 122 10.19 16.81 3.62
CA ILE A 122 11.39 16.24 4.23
C ILE A 122 11.52 16.67 5.70
N THR A 123 11.28 17.94 6.00
CA THR A 123 11.36 18.45 7.38
C THR A 123 10.25 17.87 8.26
N ALA A 124 9.02 17.73 7.73
CA ALA A 124 7.93 17.06 8.41
C ALA A 124 8.31 15.63 8.81
N ILE A 125 8.89 14.86 7.88
CA ILE A 125 9.28 13.47 8.11
C ILE A 125 10.37 13.39 9.20
N ALA A 126 11.38 14.25 9.12
CA ALA A 126 12.46 14.30 10.12
C ALA A 126 11.92 14.64 11.52
N LYS A 127 11.01 15.62 11.62
CA LYS A 127 10.38 16.03 12.88
C LYS A 127 9.50 14.92 13.47
N VAL A 128 8.72 14.24 12.63
CA VAL A 128 7.86 13.14 13.07
C VAL A 128 8.68 11.92 13.51
N ALA A 129 9.77 11.60 12.81
CA ALA A 129 10.70 10.55 13.22
C ALA A 129 11.37 10.86 14.56
N ALA A 130 11.80 12.11 14.77
CA ALA A 130 12.38 12.57 16.03
C ALA A 130 11.37 12.54 17.20
N ALA A 131 10.08 12.74 16.92
CA ALA A 131 9.00 12.72 17.92
C ALA A 131 8.59 11.30 18.37
N GLY A 132 9.30 10.25 17.95
CA GLY A 132 8.99 8.87 18.35
C GLY A 132 7.69 8.33 17.72
N ALA A 133 7.30 8.88 16.57
CA ALA A 133 6.14 8.42 15.83
C ALA A 133 6.29 6.96 15.39
N ALA A 134 5.30 6.13 15.74
CA ALA A 134 5.29 4.71 15.41
C ALA A 134 4.88 4.43 13.95
N LYS A 135 4.32 5.42 13.23
CA LYS A 135 3.91 5.28 11.83
C LYS A 135 3.64 6.63 11.16
N LEU A 136 4.52 7.04 10.26
CA LEU A 136 4.09 7.58 8.97
C LEU A 136 4.08 6.35 8.08
N ALA A 137 2.91 5.89 7.65
CA ALA A 137 2.86 4.73 6.78
C ALA A 137 3.31 5.18 5.38
N PHE A 138 4.62 5.12 5.13
CA PHE A 138 5.17 4.87 3.81
C PHE A 138 5.04 3.36 3.47
#